data_AF-A0A2N2DV61-F1
#
_entry.id   AF-A0A2N2DV61-F1
#
_cell.length_a   1.000
_cell.length_b   1.000
_cell.length_c   1.000
_cell.angle_alpha   90.00
_cell.angle_beta   90.00
_cell.angle_gamma   90.00
#
_symmetry.space_group_name_H-M   'P 1'
#
loop_
_entity.id
_entity.type
_entity.pdbx_description
1 polymer ?
#
loop_
_entity_poly.entity_id
_entity_poly.type
_entity_poly.pdbx_seq_one_letter_code
_entity_poly.pdbx_strand_id
1 'polypeptide(L)'
;VNHFKVDKFLVFATASLRNIENTKQAVETIEKEADVKIDLISGEDEARLDFIGATKLIPMDHGMLIDIGGGSTELVTFENKKIVDAVSIPIGSLSLYRRCVSQLLPDKKEKKLLQKTINDEMDKVKHIFKKDYFLVCGVGGTLRAGRKLNQVIFERADTDNDIETNELKKLLKIISANDRVALDIILQNVSDRIHTIIPGLMILSEAVKRSGGQLITVSDYGVREGYLFSRVLEDE
;
A
#
# COMPACT_ATOMS: atom_id res chain seq x y z
N VAL A 1 2.28 -23.02 -14.45
CA VAL A 1 3.05 -23.89 -13.54
C VAL A 1 3.71 -25.04 -14.30
N ASN A 2 2.98 -25.79 -15.13
CA ASN A 2 3.45 -27.00 -15.83
C ASN A 2 4.68 -26.86 -16.76
N HIS A 3 5.23 -25.67 -16.93
CA HIS A 3 6.44 -25.41 -17.74
C HIS A 3 7.64 -24.97 -16.90
N PHE A 4 7.41 -24.70 -15.61
CA PHE A 4 8.42 -24.40 -14.62
C PHE A 4 8.45 -25.57 -13.64
N LYS A 5 9.63 -26.14 -13.35
CA LYS A 5 9.78 -27.20 -12.33
C LYS A 5 9.64 -26.58 -10.93
N VAL A 6 8.41 -26.28 -10.54
CA VAL A 6 8.08 -25.66 -9.25
C VAL A 6 7.52 -26.75 -8.33
N ASP A 7 8.22 -27.02 -7.22
CA ASP A 7 7.85 -28.09 -6.29
C ASP A 7 6.63 -27.73 -5.44
N LYS A 8 6.48 -26.45 -5.07
CA LYS A 8 5.36 -25.92 -4.28
C LYS A 8 4.94 -24.56 -4.83
N PHE A 9 3.68 -24.41 -5.20
CA PHE A 9 3.08 -23.12 -5.50
C PHE A 9 1.74 -23.01 -4.77
N LEU A 10 1.48 -21.84 -4.22
CA LEU A 10 0.25 -21.51 -3.53
C LEU A 10 -0.29 -20.22 -4.11
N VAL A 11 -1.61 -20.09 -4.16
CA VAL A 11 -2.30 -18.91 -4.66
C VAL A 11 -3.05 -18.28 -3.49
N PHE A 12 -2.92 -16.98 -3.32
CA PHE A 12 -3.69 -16.24 -2.33
C PHE A 12 -4.41 -15.06 -2.98
N ALA A 13 -5.47 -14.59 -2.32
CA ALA A 13 -6.22 -13.42 -2.74
C ALA A 13 -6.53 -12.50 -1.55
N THR A 14 -6.62 -11.20 -1.83
CA THR A 14 -6.78 -10.16 -0.80
C THR A 14 -8.02 -9.32 -1.05
N ALA A 15 -8.03 -8.05 -0.63
CA ALA A 15 -9.16 -7.12 -0.68
C ALA A 15 -9.98 -7.14 -1.99
N SER A 16 -9.33 -7.31 -3.15
CA SER A 16 -10.02 -7.34 -4.45
C SER A 16 -11.00 -8.50 -4.63
N LEU A 17 -10.74 -9.66 -4.00
CA LEU A 17 -11.70 -10.78 -3.96
C LEU A 17 -12.38 -10.92 -2.60
N ARG A 18 -11.75 -10.47 -1.50
CA ARG A 18 -12.29 -10.57 -0.14
C ARG A 18 -13.51 -9.68 0.09
N ASN A 19 -13.56 -8.51 -0.56
CA ASN A 19 -14.53 -7.46 -0.23
C ASN A 19 -15.72 -7.38 -1.22
N ILE A 20 -15.84 -8.31 -2.18
CA ILE A 20 -16.94 -8.31 -3.16
C ILE A 20 -18.15 -9.10 -2.66
N GLU A 21 -19.35 -8.71 -3.06
CA GLU A 21 -20.60 -9.33 -2.59
C GLU A 21 -20.70 -10.82 -2.97
N ASN A 22 -20.15 -11.19 -4.13
CA ASN A 22 -20.18 -12.55 -4.66
C ASN A 22 -18.85 -13.31 -4.49
N THR A 23 -18.08 -12.99 -3.44
CA THR A 23 -16.74 -13.58 -3.15
C THR A 23 -16.71 -15.10 -3.36
N LYS A 24 -17.65 -15.82 -2.73
CA LYS A 24 -17.70 -17.29 -2.80
C LYS A 24 -17.82 -17.79 -4.24
N GLN A 25 -18.75 -17.24 -5.01
CA GLN A 25 -18.98 -17.62 -6.40
C GLN A 25 -17.75 -17.31 -7.27
N ALA A 26 -17.12 -16.14 -7.06
CA ALA A 26 -15.94 -15.73 -7.80
C ALA A 26 -14.76 -16.67 -7.53
N VAL A 27 -14.49 -16.98 -6.25
CA VAL A 27 -13.43 -17.90 -5.84
C VAL A 27 -13.67 -19.29 -6.43
N GLU A 28 -14.86 -19.87 -6.25
CA GLU A 28 -15.21 -21.21 -6.78
C GLU A 28 -15.04 -21.27 -8.31
N THR A 29 -15.39 -20.20 -9.01
CA THR A 29 -15.22 -20.12 -10.47
C THR A 29 -13.74 -20.09 -10.85
N ILE A 30 -12.93 -19.25 -10.18
CA ILE A 30 -11.50 -19.15 -10.48
C ILE A 30 -10.78 -20.46 -10.15
N GLU A 31 -11.05 -21.04 -8.99
CA GLU A 31 -10.45 -22.31 -8.56
C GLU A 31 -10.75 -23.43 -9.58
N LYS A 32 -11.99 -23.51 -10.07
CA LYS A 32 -12.40 -24.49 -11.07
C LYS A 32 -11.74 -24.27 -12.43
N GLU A 33 -11.77 -23.04 -12.95
CA GLU A 33 -11.29 -22.75 -14.31
C GLU A 33 -9.76 -22.71 -14.41
N ALA A 34 -9.08 -22.33 -13.33
CA ALA A 34 -7.62 -22.26 -13.28
C ALA A 34 -6.95 -23.50 -12.65
N ASP A 35 -7.73 -24.45 -12.12
CA ASP A 35 -7.25 -25.65 -11.41
C ASP A 35 -6.26 -25.30 -10.28
N VAL A 36 -6.68 -24.38 -9.41
CA VAL A 36 -5.91 -23.93 -8.26
C VAL A 36 -6.79 -23.85 -7.02
N LYS A 37 -6.17 -23.87 -5.85
CA LYS A 37 -6.83 -23.52 -4.59
C LYS A 37 -6.40 -22.12 -4.16
N ILE A 38 -7.35 -21.27 -3.81
CA ILE A 38 -7.12 -19.89 -3.38
C ILE A 38 -7.19 -19.81 -1.86
N ASP A 39 -6.11 -19.36 -1.24
CA ASP A 39 -6.12 -18.89 0.14
C ASP A 39 -6.63 -17.45 0.18
N LEU A 40 -7.90 -17.28 0.57
CA LEU A 40 -8.48 -15.94 0.74
C LEU A 40 -8.08 -15.39 2.11
N ILE A 41 -6.97 -14.65 2.15
CA ILE A 41 -6.39 -14.17 3.41
C ILE A 41 -7.20 -13.01 3.99
N SER A 42 -7.32 -12.97 5.33
CA SER A 42 -7.96 -11.86 6.03
C SER A 42 -7.12 -10.58 5.93
N GLY A 43 -7.71 -9.42 6.22
CA GLY A 43 -6.95 -8.16 6.22
C GLY A 43 -5.89 -8.11 7.34
N GLU A 44 -6.15 -8.78 8.46
CA GLU A 44 -5.16 -8.92 9.54
C GLU A 44 -4.02 -9.85 9.11
N ASP A 45 -4.32 -10.97 8.45
CA ASP A 45 -3.28 -11.86 7.91
C ASP A 45 -2.44 -11.18 6.83
N GLU A 46 -3.07 -10.42 5.92
CA GLU A 46 -2.38 -9.60 4.92
C GLU A 46 -1.38 -8.64 5.58
N ALA A 47 -1.84 -7.86 6.57
CA ALA A 47 -0.99 -6.94 7.33
C ALA A 47 0.18 -7.65 8.04
N ARG A 48 -0.06 -8.83 8.60
CA ARG A 48 0.98 -9.65 9.24
C ARG A 48 2.00 -10.17 8.22
N LEU A 49 1.55 -10.62 7.05
CA LEU A 49 2.42 -11.08 5.97
C LEU A 49 3.23 -9.93 5.38
N ASP A 50 2.64 -8.74 5.20
CA ASP A 50 3.38 -7.54 4.80
C ASP A 50 4.53 -7.24 5.76
N PHE A 51 4.27 -7.31 7.07
CA PHE A 51 5.31 -7.15 8.08
C PHE A 51 6.42 -8.20 7.96
N ILE A 52 6.06 -9.47 7.80
CA ILE A 52 7.05 -10.55 7.64
C ILE A 52 7.89 -10.35 6.39
N GLY A 53 7.29 -9.94 5.27
CA GLY A 53 7.99 -9.68 4.03
C GLY A 53 8.92 -8.46 4.12
N ALA A 54 8.37 -7.31 4.54
CA ALA A 54 9.09 -6.04 4.52
C ALA A 54 10.26 -6.01 5.52
N THR A 55 10.11 -6.60 6.71
CA THR A 55 11.18 -6.63 7.73
C THR A 55 12.37 -7.52 7.37
N LYS A 56 12.31 -8.29 6.27
CA LYS A 56 13.48 -9.00 5.74
C LYS A 56 14.48 -8.07 5.05
N LEU A 57 14.02 -6.97 4.47
CA LEU A 57 14.88 -6.00 3.79
C LEU A 57 15.14 -4.76 4.64
N ILE A 58 14.21 -4.40 5.51
CA ILE A 58 14.30 -3.15 6.26
C ILE A 58 14.77 -3.43 7.69
N PRO A 59 15.95 -2.93 8.10
CA PRO A 59 16.49 -3.12 9.45
C PRO A 59 15.83 -2.13 10.44
N MET A 60 14.52 -2.24 10.62
CA MET A 60 13.76 -1.48 11.60
C MET A 60 13.37 -2.37 12.78
N ASP A 61 13.72 -1.94 13.99
CA ASP A 61 13.31 -2.63 15.23
C ASP A 61 11.94 -2.17 15.73
N HIS A 62 11.57 -0.92 15.45
CA HIS A 62 10.30 -0.33 15.84
C HIS A 62 9.83 0.68 14.78
N GLY A 63 8.52 0.85 14.66
CA GLY A 63 7.93 1.78 13.69
C GLY A 63 6.51 1.44 13.33
N MET A 64 6.05 2.04 12.24
CA MET A 64 4.77 1.73 11.61
C MET A 64 5.00 1.26 10.17
N LEU A 65 4.45 0.11 9.82
CA LEU A 65 4.35 -0.33 8.43
C LEU A 65 3.00 0.12 7.86
N ILE A 66 3.04 0.56 6.60
CA ILE A 66 1.88 1.00 5.84
C ILE A 66 1.93 0.33 4.47
N ASP A 67 0.97 -0.55 4.15
CA ASP A 67 0.71 -1.00 2.78
C ASP A 67 -0.55 -0.28 2.25
N ILE A 68 -0.46 0.28 1.05
CA ILE A 68 -1.59 0.91 0.37
C ILE A 68 -1.87 0.14 -0.92
N GLY A 69 -2.77 -0.83 -0.78
CA GLY A 69 -3.33 -1.58 -1.89
C GLY A 69 -4.34 -0.77 -2.72
N GLY A 70 -4.97 -1.46 -3.67
CA GLY A 70 -6.04 -0.88 -4.48
C GLY A 70 -7.38 -0.80 -3.71
N GLY A 71 -7.65 -1.78 -2.86
CA GLY A 71 -8.93 -1.93 -2.15
C GLY A 71 -8.89 -1.55 -0.68
N SER A 72 -7.78 -1.81 0.00
CA SER A 72 -7.55 -1.58 1.42
C SER A 72 -6.21 -0.89 1.67
N THR A 73 -5.99 -0.53 2.93
CA THR A 73 -4.73 -0.04 3.48
C THR A 73 -4.49 -0.75 4.79
N GLU A 74 -3.33 -1.35 4.93
CA GLU A 74 -2.90 -2.10 6.09
C GLU A 74 -1.95 -1.22 6.91
N LEU A 75 -2.20 -1.13 8.21
CA LEU A 75 -1.41 -0.36 9.16
C LEU A 75 -0.96 -1.32 10.26
N VAL A 76 0.35 -1.42 10.46
CA VAL A 76 0.95 -2.31 11.47
C VAL A 76 1.92 -1.52 12.31
N THR A 77 1.77 -1.59 13.62
CA THR A 77 2.78 -1.05 14.55
C THR A 77 3.60 -2.19 15.09
N PHE A 78 4.89 -1.94 15.27
CA PHE A 78 5.80 -2.96 15.76
C PHE A 78 6.87 -2.37 16.67
N GLU A 79 7.30 -3.18 17.64
CA GLU A 79 8.36 -2.89 18.59
C GLU A 79 9.19 -4.15 18.81
N ASN A 80 10.51 -4.01 18.85
CA ASN A 80 11.46 -5.13 18.93
C ASN A 80 11.20 -6.23 17.88
N LYS A 81 10.91 -5.82 16.64
CA LYS A 81 10.54 -6.68 15.50
C LYS A 81 9.32 -7.58 15.75
N LYS A 82 8.44 -7.20 16.66
CA LYS A 82 7.17 -7.88 16.94
C LYS A 82 6.01 -6.94 16.71
N ILE A 83 4.96 -7.47 16.08
CA ILE A 83 3.71 -6.74 15.87
C ILE A 83 3.10 -6.43 17.24
N VAL A 84 2.78 -5.15 17.45
CA VAL A 84 2.06 -4.64 18.62
C VAL A 84 0.58 -4.52 18.31
N ASP A 85 0.26 -3.99 17.14
CA ASP A 85 -1.10 -3.79 16.66
C ASP A 85 -1.13 -3.85 15.13
N ALA A 86 -2.22 -4.35 14.56
CA ALA A 86 -2.40 -4.50 13.12
C ALA A 86 -3.86 -4.31 12.73
N VAL A 87 -4.11 -3.41 11.79
CA VAL A 87 -5.47 -3.13 11.29
C VAL A 87 -5.46 -2.99 9.76
N SER A 88 -6.60 -3.31 9.15
CA SER A 88 -6.86 -3.07 7.72
C SER A 88 -8.07 -2.14 7.61
N ILE A 89 -7.90 -0.98 6.97
CA ILE A 89 -9.00 -0.07 6.67
C ILE A 89 -9.53 -0.30 5.23
N PRO A 90 -10.85 -0.21 4.99
CA PRO A 90 -11.47 -0.57 3.70
C PRO A 90 -11.36 0.56 2.66
N ILE A 91 -10.20 1.22 2.60
CA ILE A 91 -9.86 2.23 1.60
C ILE A 91 -8.47 1.94 1.05
N GLY A 92 -8.36 1.94 -0.27
CA GLY A 92 -7.11 1.84 -1.00
C GLY A 92 -7.12 2.86 -2.13
N SER A 93 -6.04 2.91 -2.89
CA SER A 93 -5.84 3.92 -3.93
C SER A 93 -6.91 3.87 -5.03
N LEU A 94 -7.26 2.69 -5.52
CA LEU A 94 -8.27 2.49 -6.57
C LEU A 94 -9.70 2.63 -6.05
N SER A 95 -10.00 2.12 -4.85
CA SER A 95 -11.34 2.24 -4.27
C SER A 95 -11.68 3.71 -3.97
N LEU A 96 -10.73 4.51 -3.48
CA LEU A 96 -10.91 5.95 -3.32
C LEU A 96 -11.05 6.68 -4.65
N TYR A 97 -10.24 6.35 -5.66
CA TYR A 97 -10.40 6.92 -6.99
C TYR A 97 -11.82 6.74 -7.51
N ARG A 98 -12.33 5.50 -7.51
CA ARG A 98 -13.69 5.17 -8.00
C ARG A 98 -14.80 5.87 -7.22
N ARG A 99 -14.62 6.11 -5.92
CA ARG A 99 -15.62 6.72 -5.03
C ARG A 99 -15.66 8.25 -5.13
N CYS A 100 -14.51 8.88 -5.39
CA CYS A 100 -14.33 10.31 -5.15
C CYS A 100 -13.87 11.10 -6.37
N VAL A 101 -13.43 10.45 -7.45
CA VAL A 101 -12.81 11.10 -8.61
C VAL A 101 -13.59 10.77 -9.88
N SER A 102 -14.03 11.80 -10.58
CA SER A 102 -14.88 11.68 -11.78
C SER A 102 -14.11 11.74 -13.11
N GLN A 103 -12.89 12.28 -13.09
CA GLN A 103 -12.02 12.47 -14.25
C GLN A 103 -10.65 11.79 -14.02
N LEU A 104 -9.68 12.05 -14.90
CA LEU A 104 -8.35 11.45 -14.81
C LEU A 104 -7.63 11.78 -13.48
N LEU A 105 -7.67 13.05 -13.06
CA LEU A 105 -7.08 13.54 -11.82
C LEU A 105 -8.14 14.30 -11.00
N PRO A 106 -8.05 14.26 -9.65
CA PRO A 106 -9.03 14.93 -8.80
C PRO A 106 -8.90 16.45 -8.82
N ASP A 107 -10.04 17.12 -8.92
CA ASP A 107 -10.14 18.57 -8.75
C ASP A 107 -10.04 19.00 -7.26
N LYS A 108 -10.20 20.30 -6.99
CA LYS A 108 -10.12 20.83 -5.62
C LYS A 108 -11.25 20.33 -4.70
N LYS A 109 -12.46 20.11 -5.23
CA LYS A 109 -13.61 19.60 -4.45
C LYS A 109 -13.44 18.11 -4.19
N GLU A 110 -13.01 17.35 -5.18
CA GLU A 110 -12.74 15.91 -5.09
C GLU A 110 -11.58 15.63 -4.13
N LYS A 111 -10.53 16.44 -4.11
CA LYS A 111 -9.46 16.36 -3.09
C LYS A 111 -9.98 16.57 -1.67
N LYS A 112 -10.94 17.49 -1.46
CA LYS A 112 -11.56 17.66 -0.15
C LYS A 112 -12.39 16.44 0.24
N LEU A 113 -13.11 15.85 -0.71
CA LEU A 113 -13.88 14.63 -0.49
C LEU A 113 -12.96 13.45 -0.16
N LEU A 114 -11.89 13.25 -0.92
CA LEU A 114 -10.84 12.26 -0.65
C LEU A 114 -10.29 12.42 0.77
N GLN A 115 -9.84 13.62 1.13
CA GLN A 115 -9.29 13.88 2.47
C GLN A 115 -10.31 13.60 3.57
N LYS A 116 -11.58 13.97 3.37
CA LYS A 116 -12.66 13.68 4.32
C LYS A 116 -12.83 12.17 4.48
N THR A 117 -12.97 11.43 3.38
CA THR A 117 -13.14 9.97 3.42
C THR A 117 -11.95 9.27 4.07
N ILE A 118 -10.72 9.71 3.81
CA ILE A 118 -9.52 9.19 4.45
C ILE A 118 -9.59 9.42 5.97
N ASN A 119 -9.92 10.63 6.40
CA ASN A 119 -10.05 10.95 7.81
C ASN A 119 -11.14 10.12 8.50
N ASP A 120 -12.31 10.01 7.89
CA ASP A 120 -13.44 9.26 8.44
C ASP A 120 -13.08 7.78 8.69
N GLU A 121 -12.29 7.15 7.80
CA GLU A 121 -11.81 5.77 8.00
C GLU A 121 -10.67 5.68 9.02
N MET A 122 -9.70 6.59 8.98
CA MET A 122 -8.58 6.60 9.93
C MET A 122 -9.02 6.92 11.37
N ASP A 123 -10.08 7.68 11.55
CA ASP A 123 -10.65 7.99 12.88
C ASP A 123 -11.23 6.75 13.56
N LYS A 124 -11.73 5.77 12.79
CA LYS A 124 -12.21 4.47 13.32
C LYS A 124 -11.08 3.65 13.92
N VAL A 125 -9.86 3.81 13.40
CA VAL A 125 -8.65 3.10 13.87
C VAL A 125 -7.67 4.01 14.62
N LYS A 126 -8.14 5.15 15.17
CA LYS A 126 -7.28 6.13 15.88
C LYS A 126 -6.39 5.56 16.98
N HIS A 127 -6.74 4.39 17.52
CA HIS A 127 -5.97 3.70 18.55
C HIS A 127 -4.56 3.29 18.07
N ILE A 128 -4.38 3.03 16.77
CA ILE A 128 -3.10 2.64 16.21
C ILE A 128 -2.08 3.81 16.15
N PHE A 129 -2.58 5.04 16.20
CA PHE A 129 -1.78 6.28 16.16
C PHE A 129 -1.50 6.88 17.55
N LYS A 130 -1.63 6.11 18.64
CA LYS A 130 -1.45 6.62 20.02
C LYS A 130 0.00 6.97 20.39
N LYS A 131 0.97 6.52 19.61
CA LYS A 131 2.40 6.78 19.79
C LYS A 131 2.95 7.41 18.52
N ASP A 132 4.00 8.21 18.67
CA ASP A 132 4.76 8.71 17.53
C ASP A 132 5.72 7.61 17.04
N TYR A 133 5.64 7.29 15.76
CA TYR A 133 6.52 6.39 15.04
C TYR A 133 7.32 7.21 14.04
N PHE A 134 8.53 7.61 14.46
CA PHE A 134 9.41 8.44 13.64
C PHE A 134 9.73 7.81 12.28
N LEU A 135 9.90 6.49 12.28
CA LEU A 135 10.21 5.67 11.12
C LEU A 135 8.95 4.94 10.63
N VAL A 136 8.70 5.06 9.32
CA VAL A 136 7.61 4.38 8.62
C VAL A 136 8.19 3.46 7.56
N CYS A 137 7.69 2.23 7.48
CA CYS A 137 7.98 1.28 6.42
C CYS A 137 6.83 1.28 5.42
N GLY A 138 7.07 1.77 4.19
CA GLY A 138 6.08 1.77 3.12
C GLY A 138 6.16 0.52 2.27
N VAL A 139 5.03 -0.18 2.07
CA VAL A 139 4.93 -1.39 1.24
C VAL A 139 3.92 -1.18 0.11
N GLY A 140 4.08 -1.94 -0.98
CA GLY A 140 3.08 -1.99 -2.04
C GLY A 140 3.32 -1.04 -3.22
N GLY A 141 2.46 -1.16 -4.24
CA GLY A 141 2.65 -0.47 -5.52
C GLY A 141 2.54 1.05 -5.43
N THR A 142 1.67 1.56 -4.56
CA THR A 142 1.52 2.99 -4.30
C THR A 142 2.81 3.59 -3.75
N LEU A 143 3.45 2.91 -2.80
CA LEU A 143 4.66 3.37 -2.12
C LEU A 143 5.85 3.36 -3.07
N ARG A 144 6.01 2.30 -3.87
CA ARG A 144 7.05 2.22 -4.92
C ARG A 144 6.88 3.30 -5.98
N ALA A 145 5.65 3.57 -6.41
CA ALA A 145 5.37 4.66 -7.35
C ALA A 145 5.65 6.05 -6.73
N GLY A 146 5.28 6.24 -5.45
CA GLY A 146 5.61 7.44 -4.68
C GLY A 146 7.12 7.67 -4.57
N ARG A 147 7.89 6.62 -4.28
CA ARG A 147 9.35 6.63 -4.29
C ARG A 147 9.90 7.04 -5.64
N LYS A 148 9.44 6.41 -6.73
CA LYS A 148 9.95 6.74 -8.07
C LYS A 148 9.69 8.21 -8.42
N LEU A 149 8.51 8.72 -8.10
CA LEU A 149 8.20 10.14 -8.30
C LEU A 149 9.05 11.07 -7.40
N ASN A 150 9.32 10.68 -6.16
CA ASN A 150 10.19 11.43 -5.26
C ASN A 150 11.62 11.53 -5.83
N GLN A 151 12.18 10.39 -6.27
CA GLN A 151 13.50 10.33 -6.90
C GLN A 151 13.60 11.26 -8.12
N VAL A 152 12.57 11.25 -8.98
CA VAL A 152 12.53 12.10 -10.18
C VAL A 152 12.39 13.58 -9.85
N ILE A 153 11.48 13.94 -8.93
CA ILE A 153 11.16 15.34 -8.63
C ILE A 153 12.28 16.03 -7.82
N PHE A 154 12.96 15.29 -6.94
CA PHE A 154 13.99 15.82 -6.05
C PHE A 154 15.40 15.34 -6.43
N GLU A 155 15.57 14.78 -7.62
CA GLU A 155 16.86 14.33 -8.17
C GLU A 155 17.62 13.38 -7.24
N ARG A 156 16.89 12.48 -6.56
CA ARG A 156 17.50 11.48 -5.67
C ARG A 156 18.02 10.29 -6.47
N ALA A 157 19.00 9.60 -5.90
CA ALA A 157 19.56 8.39 -6.50
C ALA A 157 18.49 7.31 -6.66
N ASP A 158 18.56 6.50 -7.72
CA ASP A 158 17.61 5.39 -7.94
C ASP A 158 17.64 4.35 -6.81
N THR A 159 18.77 4.26 -6.08
CA THR A 159 18.97 3.41 -4.90
C THR A 159 18.41 4.00 -3.61
N ASP A 160 18.01 5.28 -3.60
CA ASP A 160 17.41 5.91 -2.43
C ASP A 160 15.98 5.38 -2.24
N ASN A 161 15.77 4.67 -1.14
CA ASN A 161 14.47 4.10 -0.80
C ASN A 161 13.66 4.94 0.16
N ASP A 162 14.21 6.08 0.59
CA ASP A 162 13.59 6.91 1.59
C ASP A 162 12.82 8.09 0.98
N ILE A 163 11.71 8.44 1.61
CA ILE A 163 10.92 9.62 1.32
C ILE A 163 10.79 10.41 2.61
N GLU A 164 11.33 11.62 2.63
CA GLU A 164 11.11 12.53 3.75
C GLU A 164 9.65 13.01 3.75
N THR A 165 9.05 13.13 4.93
CA THR A 165 7.66 13.55 5.06
C THR A 165 7.40 14.94 4.46
N ASN A 166 8.39 15.84 4.52
CA ASN A 166 8.29 17.15 3.87
C ASN A 166 8.34 17.04 2.34
N GLU A 167 9.12 16.11 1.81
CA GLU A 167 9.16 15.86 0.37
C GLU A 167 7.88 15.18 -0.12
N LEU A 168 7.30 14.25 0.64
CA LEU A 168 5.98 13.69 0.33
C LEU A 168 4.93 14.79 0.19
N LYS A 169 4.90 15.77 1.10
CA LYS A 169 3.98 16.92 1.03
C LYS A 169 4.22 17.77 -0.22
N LYS A 170 5.48 18.07 -0.55
CA LYS A 170 5.86 18.85 -1.73
C LYS A 170 5.51 18.09 -3.02
N LEU A 171 5.83 16.81 -3.08
CA LEU A 171 5.52 15.91 -4.18
C LEU A 171 4.03 15.88 -4.44
N LEU A 172 3.22 15.65 -3.39
CA LEU A 172 1.77 15.63 -3.52
C LEU A 172 1.23 16.95 -4.07
N LYS A 173 1.79 18.09 -3.64
CA LYS A 173 1.44 19.42 -4.16
C LYS A 173 1.77 19.55 -5.65
N ILE A 174 2.93 19.07 -6.10
CA ILE A 174 3.37 19.13 -7.49
C ILE A 174 2.47 18.27 -8.38
N ILE A 175 2.30 16.99 -8.06
CA ILE A 175 1.51 16.07 -8.89
C ILE A 175 0.01 16.38 -8.84
N SER A 176 -0.43 17.12 -7.80
CA SER A 176 -1.82 17.56 -7.65
C SER A 176 -2.10 18.93 -8.26
N ALA A 177 -1.15 19.57 -8.96
CA ALA A 177 -1.36 20.88 -9.59
C ALA A 177 -2.44 20.86 -10.68
N ASN A 178 -2.72 19.68 -11.26
CA ASN A 178 -3.68 19.48 -12.36
C ASN A 178 -3.34 20.32 -13.60
N ASP A 179 -2.04 20.45 -13.88
CA ASP A 179 -1.50 21.07 -15.08
C ASP A 179 -0.77 20.02 -15.94
N ARG A 180 -0.29 20.47 -17.11
CA ARG A 180 0.43 19.60 -18.04
C ARG A 180 1.72 19.04 -17.44
N VAL A 181 2.41 19.81 -16.60
CA VAL A 181 3.66 19.38 -15.96
C VAL A 181 3.40 18.21 -15.02
N ALA A 182 2.37 18.31 -14.17
CA ALA A 182 1.96 17.23 -13.28
C ALA A 182 1.57 15.96 -14.06
N LEU A 183 0.79 16.11 -15.13
CA LEU A 183 0.40 14.98 -16.00
C LEU A 183 1.61 14.32 -16.67
N ASP A 184 2.51 15.11 -17.25
CA ASP A 184 3.70 14.60 -17.94
C ASP A 184 4.61 13.82 -16.97
N ILE A 185 4.82 14.34 -15.76
CA ILE A 185 5.59 13.64 -14.71
C ILE A 185 4.97 12.28 -14.38
N ILE A 186 3.65 12.22 -14.18
CA ILE A 186 2.98 10.96 -13.83
C ILE A 186 3.05 9.97 -15.01
N LEU A 187 2.71 10.43 -16.23
CA LEU A 187 2.64 9.57 -17.41
C LEU A 187 4.01 9.04 -17.85
N GLN A 188 5.08 9.79 -17.64
CA GLN A 188 6.43 9.34 -18.01
C GLN A 188 7.03 8.34 -17.03
N ASN A 189 6.60 8.35 -15.76
CA ASN A 189 7.28 7.61 -14.69
C ASN A 189 6.43 6.49 -14.08
N VAL A 190 5.11 6.69 -13.94
CA VAL A 190 4.19 5.77 -13.26
C VAL A 190 2.82 5.76 -13.96
N SER A 191 2.83 5.61 -15.29
CA SER A 191 1.61 5.68 -16.13
C SER A 191 0.52 4.69 -15.73
N ASP A 192 0.89 3.49 -15.31
CA ASP A 192 -0.04 2.47 -14.77
C ASP A 192 -0.75 2.93 -13.49
N ARG A 193 -0.24 3.97 -12.83
CA ARG A 193 -0.78 4.57 -11.60
C ARG A 193 -1.49 5.90 -11.80
N ILE A 194 -1.73 6.35 -13.02
CA ILE A 194 -2.36 7.66 -13.30
C ILE A 194 -3.63 7.91 -12.47
N HIS A 195 -4.50 6.91 -12.35
CA HIS A 195 -5.75 6.99 -11.59
C HIS A 195 -5.55 6.84 -10.07
N THR A 196 -4.49 6.17 -9.63
CA THR A 196 -4.34 5.69 -8.25
C THR A 196 -3.31 6.46 -7.44
N ILE A 197 -2.36 7.14 -8.09
CA ILE A 197 -1.20 7.74 -7.41
C ILE A 197 -1.60 8.88 -6.47
N ILE A 198 -2.48 9.79 -6.89
CA ILE A 198 -2.90 10.91 -6.02
C ILE A 198 -3.72 10.41 -4.81
N PRO A 199 -4.80 9.61 -4.98
CA PRO A 199 -5.52 9.06 -3.84
C PRO A 199 -4.62 8.23 -2.90
N GLY A 200 -3.74 7.41 -3.46
CA GLY A 200 -2.81 6.59 -2.68
C GLY A 200 -1.82 7.42 -1.86
N LEU A 201 -1.22 8.46 -2.44
CA LEU A 201 -0.31 9.34 -1.70
C LEU A 201 -1.02 10.27 -0.72
N MET A 202 -2.31 10.56 -0.93
CA MET A 202 -3.14 11.22 0.08
C MET A 202 -3.38 10.32 1.30
N ILE A 203 -3.63 9.02 1.11
CA ILE A 203 -3.70 8.05 2.21
C ILE A 203 -2.36 8.04 2.96
N LEU A 204 -1.25 7.89 2.25
CA LEU A 204 0.09 7.87 2.85
C LEU A 204 0.35 9.14 3.66
N SER A 205 0.08 10.31 3.07
CA SER A 205 0.33 11.59 3.70
C SER A 205 -0.48 11.78 4.99
N GLU A 206 -1.72 11.28 5.05
CA GLU A 206 -2.52 11.37 6.29
C GLU A 206 -2.04 10.35 7.32
N ALA A 207 -1.72 9.11 6.93
CA ALA A 207 -1.23 8.09 7.84
C ALA A 207 0.10 8.50 8.50
N VAL A 208 1.06 8.97 7.71
CA VAL A 208 2.37 9.45 8.18
C VAL A 208 2.24 10.67 9.08
N LYS A 209 1.32 11.59 8.74
CA LYS A 209 1.02 12.75 9.58
C LYS A 209 0.46 12.33 10.94
N ARG A 210 -0.45 11.35 10.98
CA ARG A 210 -1.06 10.83 12.21
C ARG A 210 -0.08 10.01 13.04
N SER A 211 0.87 9.32 12.40
CA SER A 211 1.90 8.56 13.09
C SER A 211 3.06 9.41 13.60
N GLY A 212 3.12 10.72 13.28
CA GLY A 212 4.28 11.55 13.60
C GLY A 212 5.54 11.16 12.80
N GLY A 213 5.38 10.40 11.71
CA GLY A 213 6.49 9.93 10.89
C GLY A 213 7.27 11.08 10.25
N GLN A 214 8.59 10.91 10.18
CA GLN A 214 9.49 11.87 9.54
C GLN A 214 10.15 11.28 8.31
N LEU A 215 10.44 9.97 8.33
CA LEU A 215 11.09 9.24 7.25
C LEU A 215 10.26 8.01 6.87
N ILE A 216 10.04 7.82 5.57
CA ILE A 216 9.33 6.67 5.02
C ILE A 216 10.34 5.85 4.21
N THR A 217 10.72 4.68 4.68
CA THR A 217 11.56 3.74 3.92
C THR A 217 10.66 2.79 3.14
N VAL A 218 10.78 2.79 1.81
CA VAL A 218 9.97 1.94 0.94
C VAL A 218 10.62 0.57 0.75
N SER A 219 9.87 -0.48 1.09
CA SER A 219 10.26 -1.86 0.87
C SER A 219 9.87 -2.33 -0.54
N ASP A 220 10.78 -3.04 -1.20
CA ASP A 220 10.44 -3.78 -2.40
C ASP A 220 9.73 -5.12 -2.09
N TYR A 221 9.79 -5.59 -0.83
CA TYR A 221 9.07 -6.78 -0.34
C TYR A 221 7.77 -6.40 0.37
N GLY A 222 6.75 -7.23 0.21
CA GLY A 222 5.46 -7.11 0.90
C GLY A 222 4.77 -8.45 1.08
N VAL A 223 3.44 -8.48 0.96
CA VAL A 223 2.59 -9.65 1.21
C VAL A 223 3.03 -10.89 0.45
N ARG A 224 3.50 -10.74 -0.79
CA ARG A 224 3.95 -11.88 -1.61
C ARG A 224 5.16 -12.57 -0.98
N GLU A 225 6.15 -11.80 -0.57
CA GLU A 225 7.35 -12.32 0.09
C GLU A 225 7.02 -12.81 1.50
N GLY A 226 6.15 -12.11 2.23
CA GLY A 226 5.63 -12.57 3.50
C GLY A 226 4.96 -13.94 3.41
N TYR A 227 4.09 -14.13 2.42
CA TYR A 227 3.39 -15.37 2.14
C TYR A 227 4.38 -16.48 1.74
N LEU A 228 5.37 -16.16 0.90
CA LEU A 228 6.44 -17.08 0.55
C LEU A 228 7.16 -17.59 1.80
N PHE A 229 7.65 -16.69 2.66
CA PHE A 229 8.38 -17.07 3.87
C PHE A 229 7.52 -17.79 4.91
N SER A 230 6.23 -17.45 5.00
CA SER A 230 5.37 -17.96 6.07
C SER A 230 4.58 -19.21 5.71
N ARG A 231 4.32 -19.48 4.42
CA ARG A 231 3.39 -20.56 4.01
C ARG A 231 4.01 -21.52 3.01
N VAL A 232 4.95 -21.03 2.18
CA VAL A 232 5.59 -21.84 1.14
C VAL A 232 6.85 -22.47 1.70
N LEU A 233 7.74 -21.65 2.29
CA LEU A 233 9.04 -22.07 2.81
C LEU A 233 9.00 -22.52 4.29
N GLU A 234 7.82 -22.62 4.91
CA GLU A 234 7.66 -23.00 6.32
C GLU A 234 8.16 -24.43 6.64
N ASP A 235 8.48 -25.22 5.61
CA ASP A 235 8.97 -26.61 5.69
C ASP A 235 10.51 -26.76 5.50
N GLU A 236 11.30 -25.68 5.54
CA GLU A 236 12.79 -25.68 5.58
C GLU A 236 13.34 -25.07 6.89
#